data_AF-A0A3Q8TZ31-F1
#
_entry.id   AF-A0A3Q8TZ31-F1
#
_cell.length_a   1.000
_cell.length_b   1.000
_cell.length_c   1.000
_cell.angle_alpha   90.00
_cell.angle_beta   90.00
_cell.angle_gamma   90.00
#
_symmetry.space_group_name_H-M   'P 1'
#
loop_
_entity.id
_entity.type
_entity.pdbx_description
1 polymer ?
#
loop_
_entity_poly.entity_id
_entity_poly.type
_entity_poly.pdbx_seq_one_letter_code
_entity_poly.pdbx_strand_id
1 'polypeptide(L)'
;MWAREGGMTLLEVLVAMMVLALGVFMAAALQVRGLQASDNARREGQALQLLQGMLERVRAAGALSAADQAAWQIQVPAVLGASAEGRVSHSAGWLMLEVHWSVGAERQMLGLQGRALP
;
A
#
# COMPACT_ATOMS: atom_id res chain seq x y z
N MET A 1 42.49 35.28 31.63
CA MET A 1 42.45 35.21 30.15
C MET A 1 41.02 35.49 29.74
N TRP A 2 40.74 36.63 29.10
CA TRP A 2 39.37 37.00 28.70
C TRP A 2 39.16 36.48 27.28
N ALA A 3 38.27 35.51 27.11
CA ALA A 3 37.87 35.04 25.79
C ALA A 3 37.13 36.18 25.08
N ARG A 4 37.54 36.50 23.85
CA ARG A 4 36.86 37.51 23.03
C ARG A 4 35.60 36.89 22.45
N GLU A 5 34.44 37.43 22.79
CA GLU A 5 33.17 37.08 22.15
C GLU A 5 33.18 37.62 20.72
N GLY A 6 33.15 36.72 19.73
CA GLY A 6 32.99 37.08 18.32
C GLY A 6 31.51 37.19 17.99
N GLY A 7 31.08 38.34 17.47
CA GLY A 7 29.74 38.53 16.93
C GLY A 7 29.52 37.76 15.63
N MET A 8 28.29 37.32 15.38
CA MET A 8 27.89 36.58 14.18
C MET A 8 27.73 37.54 12.99
N THR A 9 28.22 37.17 11.80
CA THR A 9 28.14 38.05 10.63
C THR A 9 26.79 37.93 9.92
N LEU A 10 26.36 38.96 9.18
CA LEU A 10 25.13 38.89 8.36
C LEU A 10 25.20 37.78 7.31
N LEU A 11 26.38 37.56 6.71
CA LEU A 11 26.60 36.50 5.74
C LEU A 11 26.37 35.11 6.36
N GLU A 12 26.84 34.92 7.59
CA GLU A 12 26.69 33.67 8.32
C GLU A 12 25.22 33.34 8.59
N VAL A 13 24.42 34.33 8.99
CA VAL A 13 22.98 34.17 9.18
C VAL A 13 22.27 33.88 7.85
N LEU A 14 22.63 34.57 6.77
CA LEU A 14 22.09 34.33 5.43
C LEU A 14 22.36 32.91 4.95
N VAL A 15 23.60 32.43 5.13
CA VAL A 15 23.97 31.05 4.79
C VAL A 15 23.23 30.06 5.67
N ALA A 16 23.12 30.31 6.99
CA ALA A 16 22.37 29.46 7.90
C ALA A 16 20.88 29.34 7.50
N MET A 17 20.24 30.46 7.16
CA MET A 17 18.85 30.47 6.69
C MET A 17 18.69 29.76 5.34
N MET A 18 19.65 29.90 4.42
CA MET A 18 19.64 29.18 3.15
C MET A 18 19.72 27.67 3.36
N VAL A 19 20.67 27.21 4.19
CA VAL A 19 20.82 25.79 4.52
C VAL A 19 19.57 25.25 5.21
N LEU A 20 18.99 26.01 6.15
CA LEU A 20 17.76 25.64 6.86
C LEU A 20 16.58 25.51 5.89
N ALA A 21 16.38 26.47 4.99
CA ALA A 21 15.30 26.45 4.01
C ALA A 21 15.40 25.21 3.10
N LEU A 22 16.60 24.90 2.61
CA LEU A 22 16.84 23.69 1.82
C LEU A 22 16.57 22.42 2.63
N GLY A 23 17.03 22.36 3.88
CA GLY A 23 16.81 21.21 4.77
C GLY A 23 15.33 20.92 4.99
N VAL A 24 14.54 21.95 5.31
CA VAL A 24 13.09 21.81 5.53
C VAL A 24 12.38 21.42 4.23
N PHE A 25 12.75 22.01 3.09
CA PHE A 25 12.18 21.66 1.79
C PHE A 25 12.43 20.19 1.43
N MET A 26 13.67 19.70 1.60
CA MET A 26 14.01 18.31 1.34
C MET A 26 13.29 17.35 2.31
N ALA A 27 13.18 17.72 3.59
CA ALA A 27 12.43 16.94 4.57
C ALA A 27 10.94 16.85 4.21
N ALA A 28 10.31 17.95 3.79
CA ALA A 28 8.91 17.96 3.35
C ALA A 28 8.69 17.07 2.11
N ALA A 29 9.60 17.13 1.14
CA ALA A 29 9.54 16.25 -0.03
C ALA A 29 9.61 14.76 0.37
N LEU A 30 10.45 14.43 1.35
CA LEU A 30 10.55 13.06 1.87
C LEU A 30 9.31 12.64 2.65
N GLN A 31 8.70 13.56 3.41
CA GLN A 31 7.45 13.32 4.13
C GLN A 31 6.30 12.95 3.18
N VAL A 32 6.14 13.66 2.06
CA VAL A 32 5.12 13.33 1.05
C VAL A 32 5.32 11.91 0.50
N ARG A 33 6.56 11.53 0.19
CA ARG A 33 6.89 10.18 -0.26
C ARG A 33 6.60 9.13 0.81
N GLY A 34 6.89 9.45 2.08
CA GLY A 34 6.57 8.60 3.23
C GLY A 34 5.06 8.37 3.40
N LEU A 35 4.25 9.41 3.21
CA LEU A 35 2.79 9.29 3.22
C LEU A 35 2.29 8.41 2.07
N GLN A 36 2.80 8.61 0.86
CA GLN A 36 2.44 7.79 -0.31
C GLN A 36 2.80 6.31 -0.10
N ALA A 37 4.01 6.03 0.38
CA ALA A 37 4.44 4.67 0.68
C ALA A 37 3.57 4.02 1.77
N SER A 38 3.20 4.79 2.79
CA SER A 38 2.33 4.31 3.88
C SER A 38 0.91 4.02 3.40
N ASP A 39 0.34 4.85 2.51
CA ASP A 39 -0.98 4.60 1.93
C ASP A 39 -0.96 3.36 1.03
N ASN A 40 0.08 3.21 0.20
CA ASN A 40 0.25 2.04 -0.66
C ASN A 40 0.34 0.75 0.17
N ALA A 41 1.20 0.72 1.20
CA ALA A 41 1.32 -0.44 2.08
C ALA A 41 0.01 -0.78 2.82
N ARG A 42 -0.77 0.22 3.21
CA ARG A 42 -2.10 0.00 3.82
C ARG A 42 -3.08 -0.63 2.84
N ARG A 43 -3.16 -0.15 1.60
CA ARG A 43 -4.02 -0.74 0.56
C ARG A 43 -3.61 -2.15 0.20
N GLU A 44 -2.31 -2.39 0.03
CA GLU A 44 -1.79 -3.75 -0.19
C GLU A 44 -2.14 -4.68 0.96
N GLY A 45 -2.02 -4.22 2.22
CA GLY A 45 -2.44 -4.96 3.40
C GLY A 45 -3.93 -5.32 3.40
N GLN A 46 -4.79 -4.37 3.02
CA GLN A 46 -6.23 -4.63 2.87
C GLN A 46 -6.52 -5.66 1.77
N ALA A 47 -5.81 -5.58 0.64
CA ALA A 47 -5.95 -6.53 -0.46
C ALA A 47 -5.50 -7.94 -0.03
N LEU A 48 -4.36 -8.05 0.67
CA LEU A 48 -3.89 -9.31 1.24
C LEU A 48 -4.90 -9.89 2.23
N GLN A 49 -5.46 -9.07 3.11
CA GLN A 49 -6.47 -9.54 4.07
C GLN A 49 -7.72 -10.10 3.37
N LEU A 50 -8.18 -9.45 2.28
CA LEU A 50 -9.29 -9.95 1.47
C LEU A 50 -8.98 -11.27 0.77
N LEU A 51 -7.79 -11.39 0.19
CA LEU A 51 -7.33 -12.57 -0.51
C LEU A 51 -7.15 -13.76 0.44
N GLN A 52 -6.50 -13.54 1.58
CA GLN A 52 -6.31 -14.55 2.63
C GLN A 52 -7.65 -14.99 3.22
N GLY A 53 -8.54 -14.05 3.54
CA GLY A 53 -9.87 -14.38 4.06
C GLY A 53 -10.71 -15.24 3.10
N MET A 54 -10.57 -15.02 1.79
CA MET A 54 -11.22 -15.88 0.79
C MET A 54 -10.57 -17.25 0.67
N LEU A 55 -9.22 -17.31 0.69
CA LEU A 55 -8.49 -18.57 0.70
C LEU A 55 -8.85 -19.44 1.91
N GLU A 56 -8.90 -18.83 3.09
CA GLU A 56 -9.27 -19.48 4.36
C GLU A 56 -10.72 -19.96 4.32
N ARG A 57 -11.65 -19.16 3.78
CA ARG A 57 -13.04 -19.58 3.59
C ARG A 57 -13.16 -20.81 2.71
N VAL A 58 -12.46 -20.83 1.56
CA VAL A 58 -12.50 -22.01 0.67
C VAL A 58 -11.87 -23.23 1.34
N ARG A 59 -10.76 -23.06 2.06
CA ARG A 59 -10.14 -24.16 2.81
C ARG A 59 -11.06 -24.71 3.89
N ALA A 60 -11.77 -23.86 4.62
CA ALA A 60 -12.72 -24.26 5.64
C ALA A 60 -13.95 -24.95 5.05
N ALA A 61 -14.46 -24.47 3.91
CA ALA A 61 -15.59 -25.06 3.20
C ALA A 61 -15.21 -26.32 2.39
N GLY A 62 -13.92 -26.51 2.08
CA GLY A 62 -13.40 -27.58 1.22
C GLY A 62 -13.71 -27.41 -0.27
N ALA A 63 -14.50 -26.40 -0.66
CA ALA A 63 -14.83 -26.09 -2.03
C ALA A 63 -15.18 -24.61 -2.18
N LEU A 64 -14.97 -24.08 -3.39
CA LEU A 64 -15.41 -22.74 -3.76
C LEU A 64 -16.86 -22.81 -4.26
N SER A 65 -17.79 -22.16 -3.57
CA SER A 65 -19.15 -22.00 -4.08
C SER A 65 -19.30 -20.75 -4.96
N ALA A 66 -20.23 -20.78 -5.92
CA ALA A 66 -20.54 -19.62 -6.76
C ALA A 66 -21.05 -18.42 -5.94
N ALA A 67 -21.76 -18.69 -4.83
CA ALA A 67 -22.24 -17.67 -3.90
C ALA A 67 -21.08 -16.99 -3.16
N ASP A 68 -20.08 -17.75 -2.71
CA ASP A 68 -18.89 -17.19 -2.05
C ASP A 68 -18.07 -16.34 -3.01
N GLN A 69 -17.91 -16.80 -4.25
CA GLN A 69 -17.24 -16.05 -5.30
C GLN A 69 -17.96 -14.73 -5.59
N ALA A 70 -19.27 -14.75 -5.78
CA ALA A 70 -20.06 -13.54 -6.05
C ALA A 70 -20.01 -12.55 -4.87
N ALA A 71 -20.13 -13.05 -3.63
CA ALA A 71 -20.04 -12.22 -2.43
C ALA A 71 -18.65 -11.55 -2.31
N TRP A 72 -17.58 -12.30 -2.59
CA TRP A 72 -16.23 -11.76 -2.57
C TRP A 72 -16.01 -10.71 -3.66
N GLN A 73 -16.51 -10.94 -4.88
CA GLN A 73 -16.43 -9.97 -5.98
C GLN A 73 -17.13 -8.65 -5.66
N ILE A 74 -18.21 -8.67 -4.86
CA ILE A 74 -18.89 -7.46 -4.37
C ILE A 74 -18.07 -6.75 -3.28
N GLN A 75 -17.35 -7.51 -2.45
CA GLN A 75 -16.55 -6.96 -1.35
C GLN A 75 -15.26 -6.28 -1.82
N VAL A 76 -14.61 -6.78 -2.87
CA VAL A 76 -13.36 -6.23 -3.40
C VAL A 76 -13.44 -4.72 -3.70
N PRO A 77 -14.40 -4.21 -4.49
CA PRO A 77 -14.52 -2.78 -4.75
C PRO A 77 -14.94 -1.96 -3.52
N ALA A 78 -15.63 -2.57 -2.56
CA ALA A 78 -16.03 -1.90 -1.32
C ALA A 78 -14.83 -1.61 -0.40
N VAL A 79 -13.79 -2.45 -0.43
CA VAL A 79 -12.60 -2.31 0.41
C VAL A 79 -11.46 -1.57 -0.32
N LEU A 80 -11.24 -1.87 -1.60
CA LEU A 80 -10.09 -1.36 -2.35
C LEU A 80 -10.42 -0.19 -3.29
N GLY A 81 -11.71 0.16 -3.39
CA GLY A 81 -12.21 1.26 -4.21
C GLY A 81 -12.89 0.79 -5.50
N ALA A 82 -13.66 1.68 -6.11
CA ALA A 82 -14.56 1.36 -7.23
C ALA A 82 -13.87 0.80 -8.49
N SER A 83 -12.55 1.02 -8.64
CA SER A 83 -11.77 0.46 -9.75
C SER A 83 -11.21 -0.94 -9.47
N ALA A 84 -11.44 -1.47 -8.28
CA ALA A 84 -10.94 -2.78 -7.89
C ALA A 84 -11.85 -3.89 -8.40
N GLU A 85 -11.25 -4.92 -9.00
CA GLU A 85 -11.94 -6.12 -9.45
C GLU A 85 -11.19 -7.34 -8.93
N GLY A 86 -11.95 -8.31 -8.42
CA GLY A 86 -11.44 -9.58 -7.95
C GLY A 86 -11.76 -10.69 -8.93
N ARG A 87 -10.75 -11.47 -9.31
CA ARG A 87 -10.90 -12.70 -10.08
C ARG A 87 -10.47 -13.90 -9.24
N VAL A 88 -11.28 -14.96 -9.29
CA VAL A 88 -10.93 -16.26 -8.72
C VAL A 88 -10.91 -17.27 -9.85
N SER A 89 -9.82 -18.02 -9.98
CA SER A 89 -9.74 -19.16 -10.89
C SER A 89 -9.31 -20.41 -10.12
N HIS A 90 -9.91 -21.54 -10.46
CA HIS A 90 -9.59 -22.84 -9.87
C HIS A 90 -9.02 -23.73 -10.98
N SER A 91 -7.79 -24.20 -10.81
CA SER A 91 -7.13 -25.13 -11.73
C SER A 91 -6.52 -26.29 -10.95
N ALA A 92 -6.97 -27.53 -11.23
CA ALA A 92 -6.37 -28.77 -10.73
C ALA A 92 -6.09 -28.80 -9.21
N GLY A 93 -7.02 -28.32 -8.38
CA GLY A 93 -6.87 -28.28 -6.90
C GLY A 93 -6.15 -27.05 -6.35
N TRP A 94 -5.68 -26.15 -7.22
CA TRP A 94 -5.11 -24.86 -6.86
C TRP A 94 -6.11 -23.74 -7.12
N LEU A 95 -6.25 -22.88 -6.12
CA LEU A 95 -7.05 -21.67 -6.19
C LEU A 95 -6.11 -20.47 -6.39
N MET A 96 -6.30 -19.78 -7.49
CA MET A 96 -5.60 -18.55 -7.83
C MET A 96 -6.59 -17.40 -7.66
N LEU A 97 -6.32 -16.57 -6.65
CA LEU A 97 -7.02 -15.33 -6.43
C LEU A 97 -6.18 -14.19 -7.00
N GLU A 98 -6.80 -13.30 -7.73
CA GLU A 98 -6.17 -12.10 -8.25
C GLU A 98 -7.07 -10.92 -7.97
N VAL A 99 -6.50 -9.85 -7.45
CA VAL A 99 -7.19 -8.59 -7.28
C VAL A 99 -6.39 -7.53 -8.01
N HIS A 100 -7.06 -6.76 -8.85
CA HIS A 100 -6.45 -5.61 -9.50
C HIS A 100 -7.21 -4.35 -9.12
N TRP A 101 -6.49 -3.24 -9.00
CA TRP A 101 -7.07 -1.92 -8.76
C TRP A 101 -6.23 -0.86 -9.46
N SER A 102 -6.77 0.35 -9.60
CA SER A 102 -6.04 1.47 -10.20
C SER A 102 -5.65 2.52 -9.15
N VAL A 103 -4.42 3.01 -9.23
CA VAL A 103 -3.93 4.17 -8.49
C VAL A 103 -3.55 5.24 -9.51
N GLY A 104 -4.40 6.24 -9.70
CA GLY A 104 -4.25 7.19 -10.81
C GLY A 104 -4.34 6.48 -12.16
N ALA A 105 -3.30 6.59 -12.98
CA ALA A 105 -3.18 5.91 -14.28
C ALA A 105 -2.53 4.52 -14.19
N GLU A 106 -1.96 4.15 -13.04
CA GLU A 106 -1.25 2.89 -12.86
C GLU A 106 -2.20 1.78 -12.39
N ARG A 107 -2.14 0.62 -13.03
CA ARG A 107 -2.93 -0.56 -12.65
C ARG A 107 -2.04 -1.49 -11.83
N GLN A 108 -2.38 -1.66 -10.56
CA GLN A 108 -1.70 -2.59 -9.66
C GLN A 108 -2.45 -3.92 -9.65
N MET A 109 -1.70 -5.02 -9.61
CA MET A 109 -2.25 -6.37 -9.46
C MET A 109 -1.59 -7.07 -8.27
N LEU A 110 -2.38 -7.79 -7.50
CA LEU A 110 -1.92 -8.64 -6.43
C LEU A 110 -2.59 -10.00 -6.55
N GLY A 111 -1.77 -11.04 -6.73
CA GLY A 111 -2.22 -12.42 -6.83
C GLY A 111 -1.79 -13.24 -5.63
N LEU A 112 -2.67 -14.09 -5.15
CA LEU A 112 -2.35 -15.14 -4.17
C LEU A 112 -2.76 -16.49 -4.74
N GLN A 113 -1.80 -17.41 -4.79
CA GLN A 113 -2.03 -18.80 -5.16
C GLN A 113 -2.03 -19.65 -3.90
N GLY A 114 -3.03 -20.52 -3.74
CA GLY A 114 -3.13 -21.41 -2.60
C GLY A 114 -3.80 -22.73 -2.96
N ARG A 115 -3.37 -23.81 -2.31
CA ARG A 115 -4.04 -25.11 -2.45
C ARG A 115 -5.44 -25.02 -1.83
N ALA A 116 -6.46 -25.44 -2.59
CA ALA A 116 -7.87 -25.34 -2.22
C ALA A 116 -8.30 -26.46 -1.25
N LEU A 117 -7.52 -27.54 -1.17
CA LEU A 117 -7.81 -28.74 -0.37
C LEU A 117 -6.55 -29.13 0.46
N PRO A 118 -6.72 -29.66 1.69
CA PRO A 118 -5.64 -30.31 2.42
C PRO A 118 -5.09 -31.55 1.69
#